data_AF-A0A9D3WH31-F1
#
_entry.id   AF-A0A9D3WH31-F1
#
_cell.length_a   1.000
_cell.length_b   1.000
_cell.length_c   1.000
_cell.angle_alpha   90.00
_cell.angle_beta   90.00
_cell.angle_gamma   90.00
#
_symmetry.space_group_name_H-M   'P 1'
#
loop_
_entity.id
_entity.type
_entity.pdbx_description
1 polymer ?
#
loop_
_entity_poly.entity_id
_entity_poly.type
_entity_poly.pdbx_seq_one_letter_code
_entity_poly.pdbx_strand_id
1 'polypeptide(L)'
;MLHFKGLVHGKLVLVLLNGGSTHNFVQTQIAKFLNLSVEAIPNFSVMVGNGDCLSNTSIVRHVSMVIQDQTILVTFYVFTLKDWDMALSVSWLVTLGPILTKYTTSQFEFQHEESQKECNSSTTQPPKTNCRKPPECCRCSRQYYRVRWCKWDTLMTPRVGSTAADLIWVSDDLTGLV
;
A
#
# COMPACT_ATOMS: atom_id res chain seq x y z
N MET A 1 4.34 14.41 -7.63
CA MET A 1 4.24 12.96 -7.43
C MET A 1 4.45 12.65 -5.94
N LEU A 2 3.48 12.02 -5.28
CA LEU A 2 3.54 11.74 -3.84
C LEU A 2 4.36 10.47 -3.61
N HIS A 3 5.44 10.57 -2.85
CA HIS A 3 6.32 9.42 -2.59
C HIS A 3 6.94 9.51 -1.21
N PHE A 4 7.34 8.38 -0.66
CA PHE A 4 7.97 8.31 0.65
C PHE A 4 8.96 7.16 0.70
N LYS A 5 9.74 7.13 1.79
CA LYS A 5 10.63 6.02 2.10
C LYS A 5 9.86 4.99 2.94
N GLY A 6 10.01 3.72 2.58
CA GLY A 6 9.56 2.59 3.36
C GLY A 6 10.74 1.68 3.75
N LEU A 7 10.49 0.75 4.66
CA LEU A 7 11.41 -0.33 5.01
C LEU A 7 10.74 -1.68 4.76
N VAL A 8 11.42 -2.57 4.05
CA VAL A 8 11.01 -3.96 3.86
C VAL A 8 12.19 -4.85 4.23
N HIS A 9 12.00 -5.79 5.15
CA HIS A 9 13.08 -6.59 5.73
C HIS A 9 14.27 -5.73 6.22
N GLY A 10 13.99 -4.55 6.80
CA GLY A 10 14.99 -3.60 7.27
C GLY A 10 15.74 -2.82 6.17
N LYS A 11 15.42 -3.03 4.89
CA LYS A 11 16.05 -2.34 3.75
C LYS A 11 15.19 -1.19 3.27
N LEU A 12 15.83 -0.04 3.00
CA LEU A 12 15.17 1.17 2.52
C LEU A 12 14.65 0.98 1.08
N VAL A 13 13.41 1.37 0.83
CA VAL A 13 12.78 1.38 -0.50
C VAL A 13 12.10 2.72 -0.78
N LEU A 14 12.08 3.12 -2.05
CA LEU A 14 11.35 4.28 -2.55
C LEU A 14 9.96 3.87 -3.01
N VAL A 15 8.95 4.38 -2.31
CA VAL A 15 7.55 4.03 -2.51
C VAL A 15 6.81 5.19 -3.14
N LEU A 16 6.23 4.95 -4.30
CA LEU A 16 5.29 5.86 -4.96
C LEU A 16 3.88 5.62 -4.41
N LEU A 17 3.13 6.69 -4.11
CA LEU A 17 1.69 6.61 -3.91
C LEU A 17 0.99 7.02 -5.21
N ASN A 18 0.35 6.05 -5.87
CA ASN A 18 -0.28 6.21 -7.17
C ASN A 18 -1.79 5.92 -7.15
N GLY A 19 -2.61 6.96 -7.05
CA GLY A 19 -4.07 6.84 -7.18
C GLY A 19 -4.55 6.51 -8.60
N GLY A 20 -3.67 6.53 -9.61
CA GLY A 20 -4.01 6.24 -11.01
C GLY A 20 -3.86 4.76 -11.41
N SER A 21 -3.53 3.89 -10.47
CA SER A 21 -3.43 2.44 -10.69
C SER A 21 -4.37 1.67 -9.80
N THR A 22 -4.90 0.58 -10.33
CA THR A 22 -5.73 -0.39 -9.59
C THR A 22 -4.88 -1.26 -8.66
N HIS A 23 -3.75 -1.75 -9.15
CA HIS A 23 -2.90 -2.72 -8.48
C HIS A 23 -1.60 -2.11 -7.93
N ASN A 24 -1.11 -2.63 -6.80
CA ASN A 24 0.22 -2.27 -6.29
C ASN A 24 1.31 -2.99 -7.08
N PHE A 25 2.46 -2.35 -7.28
CA PHE A 25 3.57 -2.89 -8.06
C PHE A 25 4.89 -2.89 -7.30
N VAL A 26 5.75 -3.87 -7.57
CA VAL A 26 7.15 -3.91 -7.13
C VAL A 26 8.07 -4.12 -8.32
N GLN A 27 9.20 -3.43 -8.33
CA GLN A 27 10.21 -3.62 -9.36
C GLN A 27 10.83 -5.02 -9.27
N THR A 28 10.96 -5.73 -10.39
CA THR A 28 11.56 -7.08 -10.46
C THR A 28 12.91 -7.18 -9.75
N GLN A 29 13.78 -6.19 -9.93
CA GLN A 29 15.11 -6.17 -9.29
C GLN A 29 15.01 -5.97 -7.78
N ILE A 30 14.02 -5.20 -7.31
CA ILE A 30 13.77 -4.97 -5.89
C ILE A 30 13.19 -6.22 -5.22
N ALA A 31 12.24 -6.90 -5.86
CA ALA A 31 11.71 -8.16 -5.34
C ALA A 31 12.84 -9.19 -5.13
N LYS A 32 13.78 -9.28 -6.08
CA LYS A 32 14.99 -10.12 -5.95
C LYS A 32 15.93 -9.63 -4.85
N PHE A 33 16.25 -8.33 -4.82
CA PHE A 33 17.15 -7.73 -3.84
C PHE A 33 16.65 -7.89 -2.39
N LEU A 34 15.35 -7.79 -2.19
CA LEU A 34 14.69 -7.97 -0.88
C LEU A 34 14.46 -9.45 -0.53
N ASN A 35 14.76 -10.37 -1.45
CA ASN A 35 14.50 -11.80 -1.34
C ASN A 35 13.02 -12.11 -1.03
N LEU A 36 12.10 -11.48 -1.77
CA LEU A 36 10.66 -11.72 -1.63
C LEU A 36 10.28 -13.05 -2.29
N SER A 37 9.31 -13.74 -1.68
CA SER A 37 8.75 -14.99 -2.24
C SER A 37 7.85 -14.67 -3.43
N VAL A 38 8.38 -14.84 -4.64
CA VAL A 38 7.64 -14.62 -5.89
C VAL A 38 6.85 -15.87 -6.25
N GLU A 39 5.54 -15.71 -6.39
CA GLU A 39 4.61 -16.75 -6.82
C GLU A 39 4.24 -16.55 -8.28
N ALA A 40 4.11 -17.66 -9.03
CA ALA A 40 3.58 -17.64 -10.38
C ALA A 40 2.04 -17.51 -10.37
N ILE A 41 1.50 -16.71 -11.28
CA ILE A 41 0.06 -16.50 -11.49
C ILE A 41 -0.28 -16.59 -12.98
N PRO A 42 -1.56 -16.79 -13.35
CA PRO A 42 -2.00 -16.67 -14.73
C PRO A 42 -1.57 -15.32 -15.34
N ASN A 43 -1.17 -15.36 -16.61
CA ASN A 43 -0.74 -14.17 -17.31
C ASN A 43 -1.88 -13.17 -17.42
N PHE A 44 -1.62 -11.91 -17.08
CA PHE A 44 -2.50 -10.80 -17.39
C PHE A 44 -1.67 -9.63 -17.90
N SER A 45 -2.29 -8.77 -18.69
CA SER A 45 -1.65 -7.58 -19.25
C SER A 45 -2.25 -6.33 -18.66
N VAL A 46 -1.41 -5.32 -18.48
CA VAL A 46 -1.83 -3.99 -18.06
C VAL A 46 -1.38 -2.96 -19.08
N MET A 47 -2.24 -1.98 -19.36
CA MET A 47 -1.87 -0.87 -20.24
C MET A 47 -1.24 0.24 -19.41
N VAL A 48 -0.06 0.71 -19.84
CA VAL A 48 0.65 1.78 -19.15
C VAL A 48 0.45 3.14 -19.82
N GLY A 49 0.89 4.23 -19.17
CA GLY A 49 0.53 5.60 -19.57
C GLY A 49 1.02 6.02 -20.96
N ASN A 50 1.98 5.30 -21.55
CA ASN A 50 2.45 5.52 -22.92
C ASN A 50 1.68 4.69 -23.97
N GLY A 51 0.67 3.91 -23.57
CA GLY A 51 -0.11 3.02 -24.42
C GLY A 51 0.44 1.60 -24.56
N ASP A 52 1.65 1.31 -24.05
CA ASP A 52 2.21 -0.03 -24.09
C ASP A 52 1.46 -0.99 -23.17
N CYS A 53 1.45 -2.27 -23.54
CA CYS A 53 0.89 -3.33 -22.70
C CYS A 53 2.03 -4.14 -22.07
N LEU A 54 2.06 -4.19 -20.75
CA LEU A 54 3.00 -5.00 -19.98
C LEU A 54 2.30 -6.28 -19.51
N SER A 55 2.83 -7.44 -19.88
CA SER A 55 2.38 -8.72 -19.36
C SER A 55 3.04 -9.03 -18.02
N ASN A 56 2.28 -9.67 -17.13
CA ASN A 56 2.77 -10.13 -15.84
C ASN A 56 2.24 -11.52 -15.50
N THR A 57 3.14 -12.32 -14.93
CA THR A 57 2.91 -13.71 -14.51
C THR A 57 3.34 -13.94 -13.06
N SER A 58 3.62 -12.87 -12.31
CA SER A 58 4.27 -12.94 -11.01
C SER A 58 3.63 -12.02 -9.98
N ILE A 59 3.53 -12.52 -8.74
CA ILE A 59 2.99 -11.78 -7.59
C ILE A 59 3.85 -12.04 -6.35
N VAL A 60 3.87 -11.08 -5.42
CA VAL A 60 4.40 -11.25 -4.07
C VAL A 60 3.31 -10.88 -3.07
N ARG A 61 3.00 -11.77 -2.14
CA ARG A 61 1.91 -11.61 -1.18
C ARG A 61 2.45 -11.29 0.22
N HIS A 62 1.63 -10.64 1.03
CA HIS A 62 1.90 -10.40 2.46
C HIS A 62 3.25 -9.71 2.72
N VAL A 63 3.66 -8.77 1.86
CA VAL A 63 4.88 -8.01 2.06
C VAL A 63 4.69 -7.06 3.23
N SER A 64 5.42 -7.30 4.32
CA SER A 64 5.47 -6.41 5.47
C SER A 64 6.35 -5.21 5.16
N MET A 65 5.73 -4.04 5.08
CA MET A 65 6.39 -2.77 4.84
C MET A 65 6.16 -1.85 6.02
N VAL A 66 7.23 -1.24 6.52
CA VAL A 66 7.14 -0.17 7.50
C VAL A 66 7.21 1.17 6.78
N ILE A 67 6.17 1.98 6.94
CA ILE A 67 6.09 3.36 6.47
C ILE A 67 6.05 4.25 7.71
N GLN A 68 7.16 4.95 7.95
CA GLN A 68 7.35 5.73 9.18
C GLN A 68 7.12 4.83 10.39
N ASP A 69 6.09 5.07 11.20
CA ASP A 69 5.82 4.30 12.41
C ASP A 69 4.77 3.19 12.19
N GLN A 70 4.38 2.93 10.92
CA GLN A 70 3.26 2.04 10.59
C GLN A 70 3.70 0.83 9.78
N THR A 71 3.31 -0.35 10.26
CA THR A 71 3.50 -1.59 9.51
C THR A 71 2.25 -1.90 8.72
N ILE A 72 2.40 -2.06 7.41
CA ILE A 72 1.34 -2.48 6.51
C ILE A 72 1.69 -3.83 5.87
N LEU A 73 0.66 -4.61 5.55
CA LEU A 73 0.79 -5.85 4.77
C LEU A 73 0.16 -5.63 3.41
N VAL A 74 0.97 -5.77 2.36
CA VAL A 74 0.54 -5.45 1.00
C VAL A 74 0.90 -6.58 0.04
N THR A 75 0.02 -6.81 -0.94
CA THR A 75 0.29 -7.67 -2.09
C THR A 75 0.70 -6.81 -3.27
N PHE A 76 1.78 -7.19 -3.95
CA PHE A 76 2.32 -6.48 -5.12
C PHE A 76 2.44 -7.41 -6.33
N TYR A 77 2.16 -6.86 -7.51
CA TYR A 77 2.49 -7.49 -8.77
C TYR A 77 3.90 -7.10 -9.21
N VAL A 78 4.62 -8.02 -9.84
CA VAL A 78 6.04 -7.84 -10.15
C VAL A 78 6.18 -7.32 -11.59
N PHE A 79 6.69 -6.10 -11.76
CA PHE A 79 6.92 -5.50 -13.07
C PHE A 79 8.33 -4.89 -13.18
N THR A 80 8.79 -4.67 -14.40
CA THR A 80 10.01 -3.90 -14.66
C THR A 80 9.68 -2.41 -14.61
N LEU A 81 9.75 -1.81 -13.41
CA LEU A 81 9.61 -0.37 -13.19
C LEU A 81 10.97 0.35 -13.41
N LYS A 82 10.98 1.66 -13.67
CA LYS A 82 12.22 2.44 -13.84
C LYS A 82 12.58 3.31 -12.63
N ASP A 83 11.62 4.07 -12.09
CA ASP A 83 11.93 5.19 -11.19
C ASP A 83 11.65 4.91 -9.71
N TRP A 84 10.82 3.90 -9.43
CA TRP A 84 10.35 3.57 -8.10
C TRP A 84 10.61 2.10 -7.78
N ASP A 85 10.93 1.83 -6.52
CA ASP A 85 11.16 0.46 -6.07
C ASP A 85 9.80 -0.25 -5.91
N MET A 86 8.82 0.47 -5.39
CA MET A 86 7.45 -0.01 -5.16
C MET A 86 6.43 1.10 -5.45
N ALA A 87 5.22 0.74 -5.84
CA ALA A 87 4.09 1.63 -6.00
C ALA A 87 2.89 1.09 -5.22
N LEU A 88 2.37 1.89 -4.30
CA LEU A 88 1.09 1.67 -3.64
C LEU A 88 -0.02 2.38 -4.39
N SER A 89 -1.14 1.72 -4.51
CA SER A 89 -2.19 2.06 -5.46
C SER A 89 -3.57 2.02 -4.82
N VAL A 90 -4.62 2.16 -5.63
CA VAL A 90 -6.00 2.16 -5.14
C VAL A 90 -6.30 0.89 -4.35
N SER A 91 -5.79 -0.27 -4.75
CA SER A 91 -5.95 -1.53 -3.98
C SER A 91 -5.48 -1.49 -2.53
N TRP A 92 -4.46 -0.70 -2.19
CA TRP A 92 -4.10 -0.44 -0.80
C TRP A 92 -4.93 0.69 -0.19
N LEU A 93 -5.15 1.78 -0.94
CA LEU A 93 -5.89 2.94 -0.44
C LEU A 93 -7.33 2.61 -0.01
N VAL A 94 -8.00 1.68 -0.70
CA VAL A 94 -9.37 1.26 -0.35
C VAL A 94 -9.46 0.47 0.95
N THR A 95 -8.33 -0.05 1.46
CA THR A 95 -8.29 -0.72 2.77
C THR A 95 -8.22 0.28 3.92
N LEU A 96 -8.02 1.56 3.62
CA LEU A 96 -7.93 2.64 4.60
C LEU A 96 -9.33 3.25 4.82
N GLY A 97 -9.56 3.76 6.02
CA GLY A 97 -10.70 4.63 6.29
C GLY A 97 -10.54 6.00 5.61
N PRO A 98 -11.42 6.97 5.92
CA PRO A 98 -11.38 8.30 5.32
C PRO A 98 -9.98 8.92 5.36
N ILE A 99 -9.62 9.51 4.23
CA ILE A 99 -8.29 10.00 3.94
C ILE A 99 -8.32 11.54 3.88
N LEU A 100 -7.50 12.19 4.69
CA LEU A 100 -7.27 13.63 4.66
C LEU A 100 -5.86 13.93 4.15
N THR A 101 -5.78 14.66 3.04
CA THR A 101 -4.50 15.05 2.43
C THR A 101 -4.21 16.52 2.69
N LYS A 102 -3.15 16.81 3.46
CA LYS A 102 -2.65 18.16 3.74
C LYS A 102 -1.46 18.47 2.83
N TYR A 103 -1.74 19.05 1.67
CA TYR A 103 -0.71 19.33 0.65
C TYR A 103 0.36 20.33 1.11
N THR A 104 -0.02 21.35 1.88
CA THR A 104 0.89 22.38 2.40
C THR A 104 2.01 21.79 3.27
N THR A 105 1.67 20.80 4.10
CA THR A 105 2.60 20.12 5.01
C THR A 105 3.11 18.78 4.49
N SER A 106 2.68 18.39 3.30
CA SER A 106 3.02 17.11 2.67
C SER A 106 2.64 15.89 3.51
N GLN A 107 1.42 15.89 4.07
CA GLN A 107 0.94 14.86 4.99
C GLN A 107 -0.37 14.21 4.53
N PHE A 108 -0.45 12.90 4.75
CA PHE A 108 -1.61 12.07 4.50
C PHE A 108 -2.06 11.47 5.83
N GLU A 109 -3.28 11.76 6.24
CA GLU A 109 -3.88 11.24 7.47
C GLU A 109 -5.01 10.28 7.12
N PHE A 110 -5.02 9.10 7.72
CA PHE A 110 -6.07 8.12 7.48
C PHE A 110 -6.39 7.35 8.76
N GLN A 111 -7.62 6.86 8.84
CA GLN A 111 -8.00 5.90 9.86
C GLN A 111 -7.60 4.49 9.38
N HIS A 112 -7.03 3.68 10.25
CA HIS A 112 -6.82 2.27 9.96
C HIS A 112 -7.37 1.46 11.13
N GLU A 113 -8.21 0.48 10.82
CA GLU A 113 -8.75 -0.42 11.82
C GLU A 113 -7.67 -1.44 12.16
N GLU A 114 -7.12 -1.37 13.37
CA GLU A 114 -6.48 -2.56 13.92
C GLU A 114 -7.58 -3.60 14.08
N SER A 115 -7.52 -4.68 13.30
CA SER A 115 -8.32 -5.86 13.56
C SER A 115 -8.05 -6.25 15.02
N GLN A 116 -9.07 -6.17 15.86
CA GLN A 116 -8.96 -6.52 17.27
C GLN A 116 -8.28 -7.88 17.38
N LYS A 117 -7.18 -7.95 18.14
CA LYS A 117 -6.76 -9.22 18.73
C LYS A 117 -7.94 -9.67 19.57
N GLU A 118 -8.55 -10.76 19.13
CA GLU A 118 -9.69 -11.47 19.69
C GLU A 118 -9.76 -11.30 21.22
N CYS A 119 -10.76 -10.55 21.71
CA CYS A 119 -11.07 -10.50 23.14
C CYS A 119 -11.65 -11.87 23.50
N ASN A 120 -10.78 -12.82 23.83
CA ASN A 120 -11.15 -14.13 24.36
C ASN A 120 -11.74 -13.96 25.77
N SER A 121 -13.05 -13.74 25.82
CA SER A 121 -13.88 -13.72 27.02
C SER A 121 -14.12 -15.13 27.56
N SER A 122 -13.07 -15.81 28.01
CA SER A 122 -13.21 -17.04 28.80
C SER A 122 -13.29 -16.71 30.29
N THR A 123 -14.43 -16.19 30.74
CA THR A 123 -14.91 -16.45 32.11
C THR A 123 -16.44 -16.41 32.12
N THR A 124 -17.04 -17.59 32.08
CA THR A 124 -18.46 -17.83 32.28
C THR A 124 -18.87 -17.39 33.69
N GLN A 125 -19.69 -16.33 33.79
CA GLN A 125 -20.57 -16.13 34.94
C GLN A 125 -21.98 -15.77 34.44
N PRO A 126 -23.04 -16.31 35.08
CA PRO A 126 -24.41 -16.14 34.64
C PRO A 126 -24.86 -14.67 34.75
N PRO A 127 -25.84 -14.24 33.94
CA PRO A 127 -26.19 -12.84 33.80
C PRO A 127 -26.80 -12.30 35.10
N LYS A 128 -26.08 -11.40 35.78
CA LYS A 128 -26.67 -10.57 36.84
C LYS A 128 -27.50 -9.46 36.20
N THR A 129 -28.81 -9.65 36.21
CA THR A 129 -29.85 -8.69 35.79
C THR A 129 -29.88 -7.48 36.73
N ASN A 130 -28.99 -6.50 36.52
CA ASN A 130 -29.22 -5.06 36.81
C ASN A 130 -28.00 -4.15 36.53
N CYS A 131 -27.36 -4.30 35.36
CA CYS A 131 -26.37 -3.30 34.93
C CYS A 131 -27.06 -2.14 34.20
N ARG A 132 -27.34 -1.01 34.90
CA ARG A 132 -27.70 0.29 34.29
C ARG A 132 -26.47 1.08 33.81
N LYS A 133 -25.51 0.42 33.19
CA LYS A 133 -24.41 1.11 32.49
C LYS A 133 -24.51 0.76 31.00
N PRO A 134 -24.47 1.74 30.09
CA PRO A 134 -24.39 1.45 28.67
C PRO A 134 -23.15 0.58 28.39
N PRO A 135 -23.16 -0.26 27.35
CA PRO A 135 -22.03 -1.12 27.04
C PRO A 135 -20.85 -0.27 26.54
N GLU A 136 -20.04 0.24 27.47
CA GLU A 136 -18.66 0.68 27.22
C GLU A 136 -17.71 -0.52 27.16
N CYS A 137 -18.20 -1.70 26.74
CA CYS A 137 -17.38 -2.87 26.48
C CYS A 137 -17.12 -2.89 24.96
N CYS A 138 -15.87 -2.64 24.56
CA CYS A 138 -15.40 -2.35 23.20
C CYS A 138 -15.52 -0.88 22.77
N ARG A 139 -14.79 0.03 23.44
CA ARG A 139 -14.45 1.32 22.84
C ARG A 139 -13.44 1.05 21.72
N CYS A 140 -13.89 0.91 20.47
CA CYS A 140 -13.00 1.03 19.31
C CYS A 140 -12.47 2.46 19.30
N SER A 141 -11.31 2.70 19.91
CA SER A 141 -10.59 3.95 19.73
C SER A 141 -10.20 4.04 18.26
N ARG A 142 -10.82 4.96 17.51
CA ARG A 142 -10.43 5.23 16.12
C ARG A 142 -9.01 5.78 16.14
N GLN A 143 -8.05 4.98 15.69
CA GLN A 143 -6.66 5.41 15.59
C GLN A 143 -6.43 6.04 14.22
N TYR A 144 -5.82 7.22 14.25
CA TYR A 144 -5.46 7.97 13.05
C TYR A 144 -3.96 7.88 12.84
N TYR A 145 -3.58 7.58 11.61
CA TYR A 145 -2.20 7.44 11.18
C TYR A 145 -1.85 8.58 10.25
N ARG A 146 -0.64 9.12 10.41
CA ARG A 146 -0.13 10.23 9.62
C ARG A 146 1.14 9.80 8.93
N VAL A 147 1.13 9.85 7.60
CA VAL A 147 2.30 9.60 6.76
C VAL A 147 2.73 10.90 6.10
N ARG A 148 4.01 11.25 6.20
CA ARG A 148 4.59 12.41 5.50
C ARG A 148 5.30 11.96 4.22
N TRP A 149 4.94 12.54 3.08
CA TRP A 149 5.64 12.30 1.83
C TRP A 149 6.79 13.29 1.63
N CYS A 150 7.75 12.89 0.81
CA CYS A 150 8.93 13.67 0.47
C CYS A 150 8.57 14.75 -0.56
N LYS A 151 9.04 15.99 -0.31
CA LYS A 151 9.03 17.04 -1.33
C LYS A 151 10.15 16.76 -2.33
N TRP A 152 9.90 17.05 -3.59
CA TRP A 152 10.82 16.77 -4.70
C TRP A 152 12.22 17.39 -4.50
N ASP A 153 12.27 18.49 -3.74
CA ASP A 153 13.49 19.29 -3.57
C ASP A 153 14.44 18.75 -2.49
N THR A 154 14.06 17.67 -1.78
CA THR A 154 14.87 17.11 -0.68
C THR A 154 15.65 15.86 -1.14
N LEU A 155 16.85 16.09 -1.70
CA LEU A 155 17.93 15.09 -1.85
C LEU A 155 17.57 13.78 -2.59
N MET A 156 16.91 13.87 -3.75
CA MET A 156 16.84 12.76 -4.72
C MET A 156 17.46 13.22 -6.04
N THR A 157 18.69 12.79 -6.33
CA THR A 157 19.16 12.80 -7.72
C THR A 157 18.35 11.75 -8.48
N PRO A 158 17.73 12.08 -9.63
CA PRO A 158 17.09 11.09 -10.49
C PRO A 158 18.07 9.95 -10.76
N ARG A 159 17.61 8.69 -10.78
CA ARG A 159 18.45 7.62 -11.36
C ARG A 159 18.70 8.02 -12.81
N VAL A 160 19.97 8.09 -13.20
CA VAL A 160 20.41 8.57 -14.51
C VAL A 160 19.58 7.90 -15.62
N GLY A 161 18.88 8.71 -16.43
CA GLY A 161 18.06 8.25 -17.56
C GLY A 161 16.54 8.11 -17.33
N SER A 162 15.98 8.63 -16.23
CA SER A 162 14.55 8.53 -15.89
C SER A 162 13.63 9.41 -16.76
N THR A 163 12.90 8.83 -17.71
CA THR A 163 11.64 9.40 -18.22
C THR A 163 10.51 8.97 -17.28
N ALA A 164 10.22 9.81 -16.28
CA ALA A 164 9.26 9.53 -15.19
C ALA A 164 7.79 9.29 -15.61
N ALA A 165 7.48 9.26 -16.91
CA ALA A 165 6.12 9.40 -17.42
C ALA A 165 5.41 8.07 -17.74
N ASP A 166 6.15 6.98 -18.00
CA ASP A 166 5.55 5.86 -18.74
C ASP A 166 4.66 4.94 -17.88
N LEU A 167 4.80 4.97 -16.54
CA LEU A 167 4.16 4.00 -15.63
C LEU A 167 3.11 4.60 -14.68
N ILE A 168 2.78 5.89 -14.82
CA ILE A 168 1.91 6.60 -13.86
C ILE A 168 0.44 6.18 -13.98
N TRP A 169 0.04 5.61 -15.11
CA TRP A 169 -1.31 5.08 -15.32
C TRP A 169 -1.19 3.61 -15.66
N VAL A 170 -1.79 2.74 -14.85
CA VAL A 170 -1.88 1.31 -15.16
C VAL A 170 -3.35 0.95 -15.08
N SER A 171 -3.97 0.69 -16.22
CA SER A 171 -5.38 0.26 -16.31
C SER A 171 -5.45 -1.24 -16.62
N ASP A 172 -6.34 -1.94 -15.92
CA ASP A 172 -6.58 -3.38 -16.11
C ASP A 172 -7.58 -3.69 -17.25
N ASP A 173 -8.14 -2.67 -17.90
CA ASP A 173 -9.27 -2.91 -18.80
C ASP A 173 -8.83 -3.20 -20.24
N LEU A 174 -8.61 -4.48 -20.53
CA LEU A 174 -8.65 -5.02 -21.90
C LEU A 174 -9.69 -6.15 -22.04
N THR A 175 -10.57 -6.36 -21.05
CA THR A 175 -11.57 -7.44 -21.06
C THR A 175 -13.02 -6.94 -21.13
N GLY A 176 -13.25 -5.77 -21.73
CA GLY A 176 -14.56 -5.08 -21.69
C GLY A 176 -15.15 -4.56 -23.01
N LEU A 177 -14.67 -5.00 -24.19
CA LEU A 177 -15.31 -4.67 -25.47
C LEU A 177 -15.61 -5.95 -26.28
N VAL A 178 -16.81 -6.50 -26.06
CA VAL A 178 -17.61 -7.26 -27.04
C VAL A 178 -19.01 -6.68 -27.01
#